data_AF-A0A923BEW8-F1
#
_entry.id   AF-A0A923BEW8-F1
#
_cell.length_a   1.000
_cell.length_b   1.000
_cell.length_c   1.000
_cell.angle_alpha   90.00
_cell.angle_beta   90.00
_cell.angle_gamma   90.00
#
_symmetry.space_group_name_H-M   'P 1'
#
loop_
_entity.id
_entity.type
_entity.pdbx_description
1 polymer ?
#
loop_
_entity_poly.entity_id
_entity_poly.type
_entity_poly.pdbx_seq_one_letter_code
_entity_poly.pdbx_strand_id
1 'polypeptide(L)'
;MGQQPTQHKHEAPAAGESREGYVRVRGAREHNLKDVDVDIPRGALVVFTGVSGSGKSSLAFGTLYAEAQRRYLESVSPYARRLFHQMPVPEVDEIDGLPPAVALQQQRGSPTARSSVGSVSTLSNSLRMLYSRAGDYPPGQELLYAESFSPNTPEGACPQCSGLGRVYEVTEQSMVPDDSLTIRERAVAAWPPAWHGQNLRDILVTMGYDVDTPWRELPKKDRDWILFTDETPTVPVYAGL
;
A
#
# COMPACT_ATOMS: atom_id res chain seq x y z
N MET A 1 16.11 6.61 59.01
CA MET A 1 16.05 6.94 57.58
C MET A 1 15.31 5.81 56.87
N GLY A 2 14.01 5.98 56.65
CA GLY A 2 13.19 5.03 55.90
C GLY A 2 12.03 5.81 55.30
N GLN A 3 12.15 6.18 54.03
CA GLN A 3 11.09 6.86 53.29
C GLN A 3 10.02 5.82 52.95
N GLN A 4 8.79 6.07 53.42
CA GLN A 4 7.59 5.35 53.00
C GLN A 4 7.20 5.75 51.56
N PRO A 5 6.67 4.82 50.76
CA PRO A 5 6.23 5.11 49.41
C PRO A 5 4.90 5.89 49.45
N THR A 6 4.86 7.03 48.77
CA THR A 6 3.67 7.85 48.60
C THR A 6 2.68 7.13 47.67
N GLN A 7 1.57 6.65 48.24
CA GLN A 7 0.42 6.16 47.49
C GLN A 7 -0.28 7.34 46.82
N HIS A 8 -0.13 7.47 45.49
CA HIS A 8 -0.99 8.34 44.70
C HIS A 8 -2.38 7.69 44.58
N LYS A 9 -3.32 8.11 45.41
CA LYS A 9 -4.75 7.86 45.18
C LYS A 9 -5.19 8.69 43.97
N HIS A 10 -5.57 8.03 42.88
CA HIS A 10 -6.35 8.67 41.82
C HIS A 10 -7.76 8.92 42.36
N GLU A 11 -8.01 10.16 42.79
CA GLU A 11 -9.37 10.64 43.04
C GLU A 11 -10.12 10.74 41.71
N ALA A 12 -11.28 10.10 41.63
CA ALA A 12 -12.20 10.26 40.51
C ALA A 12 -12.68 11.73 40.46
N PRO A 13 -12.80 12.34 39.27
CA PRO A 13 -13.16 13.75 39.17
C PRO A 13 -14.57 13.96 39.75
N ALA A 14 -14.69 15.05 40.53
CA ALA A 14 -15.90 15.42 41.24
C ALA A 14 -17.06 15.75 40.29
N ALA A 15 -18.27 15.37 40.70
CA ALA A 15 -19.51 15.60 39.99
C ALA A 15 -19.79 17.10 39.78
N GLY A 16 -19.38 17.61 38.62
CA GLY A 16 -19.58 19.00 38.20
C GLY A 16 -19.24 19.31 36.74
N GLU A 17 -18.61 18.38 36.00
CA GLU A 17 -18.31 18.58 34.57
C GLU A 17 -19.42 18.04 33.68
N SER A 18 -19.74 18.84 32.67
CA SER A 18 -20.86 18.81 31.74
C SER A 18 -21.13 17.46 31.06
N ARG A 19 -22.29 17.38 30.40
CA ARG A 19 -22.66 16.36 29.40
C ARG A 19 -21.60 16.11 28.30
N GLU A 20 -20.49 16.84 28.29
CA GLU A 20 -19.41 16.89 27.30
C GLU A 20 -18.28 15.86 27.52
N GLY A 21 -18.29 15.08 28.62
CA GLY A 21 -17.21 14.16 28.98
C GLY A 21 -17.21 12.79 28.29
N TYR A 22 -18.21 12.46 27.47
CA TYR A 22 -18.36 11.13 26.87
C TYR A 22 -18.69 11.20 25.38
N VAL A 23 -18.21 10.21 24.63
CA VAL A 23 -18.76 9.82 23.33
C VAL A 23 -19.85 8.79 23.61
N ARG A 24 -21.11 9.12 23.30
CA ARG A 24 -22.25 8.22 23.52
C ARG A 24 -22.67 7.62 22.20
N VAL A 25 -22.63 6.30 22.11
CA VAL A 25 -23.09 5.54 20.94
C VAL A 25 -24.40 4.87 21.31
N ARG A 26 -25.42 5.00 20.47
CA ARG A 26 -26.72 4.36 20.64
C ARG A 26 -27.13 3.55 19.42
N GLY A 27 -27.58 2.33 19.65
CA GLY A 27 -28.09 1.41 18.64
C GLY A 27 -27.07 1.02 17.58
N ALA A 28 -25.80 0.77 17.94
CA ALA A 28 -24.80 0.36 16.97
C ALA A 28 -25.04 -1.08 16.50
N ARG A 29 -25.16 -1.27 15.18
CA ARG A 29 -25.50 -2.53 14.51
C ARG A 29 -24.55 -2.92 13.38
N GLU A 30 -23.46 -2.17 13.19
CA GLU A 30 -22.45 -2.44 12.16
C GLU A 30 -21.88 -3.88 12.28
N HIS A 31 -22.04 -4.66 11.21
CA HIS A 31 -21.57 -6.04 11.08
C HIS A 31 -22.04 -6.99 12.21
N ASN A 32 -21.16 -7.24 13.19
CA ASN A 32 -21.40 -8.21 14.27
C ASN A 32 -22.02 -7.58 15.52
N LEU A 33 -22.23 -6.26 15.52
CA LEU A 33 -22.85 -5.55 16.63
C LEU A 33 -24.36 -5.84 16.67
N LYS A 34 -24.88 -6.05 17.88
CA LYS A 34 -26.29 -6.40 18.12
C LYS A 34 -26.95 -5.32 18.96
N ASP A 35 -27.21 -4.18 18.33
CA ASP A 35 -27.90 -3.03 18.95
C ASP A 35 -27.20 -2.54 20.23
N VAL A 36 -25.93 -2.16 20.07
CA VAL A 36 -25.04 -1.86 21.19
C VAL A 36 -25.12 -0.38 21.56
N ASP A 37 -25.46 -0.13 22.82
CA ASP A 37 -25.33 1.17 23.48
C ASP A 37 -24.05 1.21 24.34
N VAL A 38 -23.24 2.26 24.18
CA VAL A 38 -22.03 2.44 24.98
C VAL A 38 -21.69 3.90 25.22
N ASP A 39 -21.22 4.21 26.42
CA ASP A 39 -20.65 5.51 26.78
C ASP A 39 -19.14 5.39 26.95
N ILE A 40 -18.39 6.13 26.16
CA ILE A 40 -16.93 6.08 26.09
C ILE A 40 -16.37 7.39 26.66
N PRO A 41 -15.60 7.37 27.76
CA PRO A 41 -15.07 8.59 28.35
C PRO A 41 -14.08 9.29 27.40
N ARG A 42 -14.19 10.61 27.29
CA ARG A 42 -13.23 11.46 26.57
C ARG A 42 -12.02 11.75 27.45
N GLY A 43 -10.89 12.04 26.80
CA GLY A 43 -9.64 12.39 27.51
C GLY A 43 -9.00 11.21 28.25
N ALA A 44 -9.47 9.99 28.01
CA ALA A 44 -8.99 8.77 28.64
C ALA A 44 -8.49 7.76 27.60
N LEU A 45 -7.57 6.89 28.02
CA LEU A 45 -7.22 5.71 27.24
C LEU A 45 -8.31 4.64 27.45
N VAL A 46 -9.08 4.37 26.39
CA VAL A 46 -10.13 3.35 26.40
C VAL A 46 -9.68 2.14 25.59
N VAL A 47 -9.83 0.95 26.17
CA VAL A 47 -9.45 -0.32 25.54
C VAL A 47 -10.69 -1.19 25.37
N PHE A 48 -11.03 -1.53 24.13
CA PHE A 48 -12.07 -2.51 23.83
C PHE A 48 -11.49 -3.93 23.86
N THR A 49 -11.87 -4.74 24.84
CA THR A 49 -11.43 -6.14 24.98
C THR A 49 -12.55 -7.13 24.70
N GLY A 50 -12.21 -8.36 24.33
CA GLY A 50 -13.18 -9.43 24.05
C GLY A 50 -12.69 -10.44 23.03
N VAL A 51 -13.37 -11.59 22.94
CA VAL A 51 -13.03 -12.71 22.02
C VAL A 51 -13.08 -12.29 20.55
N SER A 52 -12.37 -13.02 19.67
CA SER A 52 -12.42 -12.75 18.23
C SER A 52 -13.87 -12.78 17.71
N GLY A 53 -14.21 -11.88 16.78
CA GLY A 53 -15.57 -11.77 16.25
C GLY A 53 -16.59 -11.04 17.14
N SER A 54 -16.25 -10.65 18.37
CA SER A 54 -17.17 -9.97 19.30
C SER A 54 -17.61 -8.55 18.91
N GLY A 55 -17.22 -8.05 17.73
CA GLY A 55 -17.59 -6.71 17.26
C GLY A 55 -16.68 -5.56 17.69
N LYS A 56 -15.54 -5.80 18.35
CA LYS A 56 -14.60 -4.71 18.77
C LYS A 56 -14.17 -3.81 17.62
N SER A 57 -13.70 -4.41 16.52
CA SER A 57 -13.26 -3.67 15.34
C SER A 57 -14.43 -3.03 14.60
N SER A 58 -15.61 -3.67 14.63
CA SER A 58 -16.85 -3.08 14.12
C SER A 58 -17.20 -1.81 14.87
N LEU A 59 -17.15 -1.82 16.21
CA LEU A 59 -17.42 -0.63 17.01
C LEU A 59 -16.35 0.46 16.81
N ALA A 60 -15.06 0.10 16.87
CA ALA A 60 -13.97 1.07 16.81
C ALA A 60 -13.77 1.67 15.40
N PHE A 61 -13.68 0.84 14.37
CA PHE A 61 -13.38 1.27 13.00
C PHE A 61 -14.62 1.39 12.15
N GLY A 62 -15.51 0.39 12.21
CA GLY A 62 -16.72 0.34 11.42
C GLY A 62 -17.76 1.38 11.83
N THR A 63 -17.85 1.72 13.11
CA THR A 63 -18.84 2.66 13.65
C THR A 63 -18.21 4.01 14.02
N LEU A 64 -17.35 4.05 15.06
CA LEU A 64 -16.82 5.30 15.60
C LEU A 64 -15.96 6.06 14.60
N TYR A 65 -14.95 5.40 14.01
CA TYR A 65 -14.08 6.05 13.04
C TYR A 65 -14.81 6.41 11.75
N ALA A 66 -15.66 5.52 11.23
CA ALA A 66 -16.48 5.79 10.04
C ALA A 66 -17.34 7.04 10.21
N GLU A 67 -18.04 7.16 11.35
CA GLU A 67 -18.88 8.31 11.66
C GLU A 67 -18.05 9.59 11.85
N ALA A 68 -16.91 9.52 12.52
CA ALA A 68 -16.02 10.67 12.70
C ALA A 68 -15.48 11.17 11.35
N GLN A 69 -15.10 10.27 10.45
CA GLN A 69 -14.63 10.62 9.12
C GLN A 69 -15.75 11.22 8.26
N ARG A 70 -16.97 10.66 8.33
CA ARG A 70 -18.15 11.20 7.64
C ARG A 70 -18.44 12.64 8.06
N ARG A 71 -18.55 12.90 9.38
CA ARG A 71 -18.78 14.26 9.92
C ARG A 71 -17.68 15.24 9.52
N TYR A 72 -16.42 14.79 9.54
CA TYR A 72 -15.31 15.61 9.08
C TYR A 72 -15.44 15.97 7.59
N LEU A 73 -15.78 15.01 6.73
CA LEU A 73 -15.95 15.26 5.30
C LEU A 73 -17.18 16.13 4.98
N GLU A 74 -18.21 16.12 5.83
CA GLU A 74 -19.34 17.05 5.69
C GLU A 74 -18.92 18.51 5.84
N SER A 75 -17.84 18.79 6.57
CA SER A 75 -17.29 20.14 6.70
C SER A 75 -16.41 20.59 5.52
N VAL A 76 -16.01 19.68 4.63
CA VAL A 76 -15.16 20.01 3.46
C VAL A 76 -15.98 20.24 2.19
N SER A 77 -15.41 21.00 1.24
CA SER A 77 -16.06 21.34 -0.03
C SER A 77 -16.41 20.09 -0.85
N PRO A 78 -17.49 20.10 -1.66
CA PRO A 78 -17.90 18.94 -2.46
C PRO A 78 -16.79 18.41 -3.39
N TYR A 79 -15.89 19.28 -3.86
CA TYR A 79 -14.73 18.90 -4.68
C TYR A 79 -13.72 18.09 -3.87
N ALA A 80 -13.36 18.55 -2.66
CA ALA A 80 -12.41 17.85 -1.80
C ALA A 80 -12.94 16.48 -1.37
N ARG A 81 -14.26 16.30 -1.18
CA ARG A 81 -14.88 15.01 -0.82
C ARG A 81 -14.62 13.89 -1.84
N ARG A 82 -14.38 14.22 -3.12
CA ARG A 82 -14.08 13.24 -4.17
C ARG A 82 -12.65 12.71 -4.12
N LEU A 83 -11.75 13.41 -3.42
CA LEU A 83 -10.34 13.05 -3.31
C LEU A 83 -10.06 12.08 -2.15
N PHE A 84 -11.04 11.84 -1.29
CA PHE A 84 -10.91 10.96 -0.13
C PHE A 84 -11.67 9.65 -0.34
N HIS A 85 -11.12 8.55 0.17
CA HIS A 85 -11.87 7.31 0.33
C HIS A 85 -13.00 7.54 1.34
N GLN A 86 -14.24 7.47 0.86
CA GLN A 86 -15.41 7.59 1.69
C GLN A 86 -15.70 6.24 2.33
N MET A 87 -15.75 6.21 3.66
CA MET A 87 -16.25 5.05 4.40
C MET A 87 -17.77 4.94 4.17
N PRO A 88 -18.33 3.71 4.17
CA PRO A 88 -19.77 3.52 4.23
C PRO A 88 -20.36 4.24 5.44
N VAL A 89 -21.64 4.64 5.34
CA VAL A 89 -22.39 5.15 6.48
C VAL A 89 -22.59 4.00 7.47
N PRO A 90 -22.14 4.12 8.73
CA PRO A 90 -22.30 3.04 9.70
C PRO A 90 -23.75 2.84 10.09
N GLU A 91 -24.14 1.59 10.38
CA GLU A 91 -25.44 1.28 10.96
C GLU A 91 -25.45 1.62 12.46
N VAL A 92 -25.93 2.80 12.81
CA VAL A 92 -26.04 3.32 14.18
C VAL A 92 -27.17 4.35 14.26
N ASP A 93 -27.89 4.41 15.38
CA ASP A 93 -29.01 5.37 15.55
C ASP A 93 -28.50 6.77 15.87
N GLU A 94 -27.59 6.88 16.85
CA GLU A 94 -27.07 8.17 17.28
C GLU A 94 -25.64 8.04 17.81
N ILE A 95 -24.79 9.03 17.50
CA ILE A 95 -23.52 9.24 18.20
C ILE A 95 -23.40 10.69 18.65
N ASP A 96 -23.31 10.92 19.95
CA ASP A 96 -23.09 12.24 20.55
C ASP A 96 -21.66 12.40 21.07
N GLY A 97 -21.12 13.62 21.04
CA GLY A 97 -19.80 13.95 21.62
C GLY A 97 -18.57 13.45 20.85
N LEU A 98 -18.73 12.91 19.63
CA LEU A 98 -17.64 12.33 18.82
C LEU A 98 -16.75 13.41 18.17
N PRO A 99 -15.45 13.51 18.52
CA PRO A 99 -14.52 14.42 17.87
C PRO A 99 -14.03 13.88 16.51
N PRO A 100 -13.36 14.71 15.69
CA PRO A 100 -12.58 14.21 14.56
C PRO A 100 -11.60 13.12 15.02
N ALA A 101 -11.50 12.04 14.25
CA ALA A 101 -10.72 10.87 14.63
C ALA A 101 -9.67 10.53 13.58
N VAL A 102 -8.53 10.01 14.05
CA VAL A 102 -7.49 9.41 13.21
C VAL A 102 -7.43 7.93 13.56
N ALA A 103 -7.67 7.05 12.58
CA ALA A 103 -7.50 5.62 12.76
C ALA A 103 -6.09 5.19 12.38
N LEU A 104 -5.46 4.45 13.28
CA LEU A 104 -4.23 3.71 12.99
C LEU A 104 -4.62 2.26 12.69
N GLN A 105 -4.88 1.96 11.42
CA GLN A 105 -5.23 0.61 10.97
C GLN A 105 -3.96 -0.24 10.76
N GLN A 106 -4.11 -1.56 10.96
CA GLN A 106 -3.03 -2.52 10.74
C GLN A 106 -2.60 -2.58 9.25
N GLN A 107 -3.52 -2.32 8.32
CA GLN A 107 -3.20 -2.22 6.89
C GLN A 107 -2.76 -0.82 6.53
N ARG A 108 -1.47 -0.68 6.23
CA ARG A 108 -0.93 0.44 5.47
C ARG A 108 -1.37 0.24 4.01
N GLY A 109 -1.75 1.31 3.29
CA GLY A 109 -1.87 1.24 1.84
C GLY A 109 -0.62 0.59 1.27
N SER A 110 -0.77 -0.34 0.32
CA SER A 110 0.34 -1.18 -0.16
C SER A 110 1.52 -0.30 -0.55
N PRO A 111 2.64 -0.32 0.20
CA PRO A 111 3.81 0.44 -0.18
C PRO A 111 4.23 -0.07 -1.55
N THR A 112 4.41 0.84 -2.51
CA THR A 112 4.98 0.50 -3.80
C THR A 112 6.49 0.47 -3.69
N ALA A 113 7.18 -0.05 -4.71
CA ALA A 113 8.64 0.01 -4.77
C ALA A 113 9.20 1.45 -4.68
N ARG A 114 8.36 2.48 -4.86
CA ARG A 114 8.69 3.90 -4.77
C ARG A 114 8.38 4.53 -3.41
N SER A 115 7.72 3.81 -2.51
CA SER A 115 7.39 4.33 -1.19
C SER A 115 8.64 4.42 -0.30
N SER A 116 8.84 5.58 0.32
CA SER A 116 9.91 5.82 1.30
C SER A 116 9.33 6.41 2.59
N VAL A 117 10.12 6.42 3.66
CA VAL A 117 9.76 7.12 4.92
C VAL A 117 9.44 8.58 4.62
N GLY A 118 10.22 9.23 3.75
CA GLY A 118 10.02 10.62 3.36
C GLY A 118 8.68 10.86 2.66
N SER A 119 8.25 9.96 1.78
CA SER A 119 6.96 10.10 1.08
C SER A 119 5.77 9.79 1.99
N VAL A 120 5.88 8.77 2.84
CA VAL A 120 4.78 8.35 3.75
C VAL A 120 4.55 9.39 4.85
N SER A 121 5.61 9.97 5.38
CA SER A 121 5.53 11.05 6.38
C SER A 121 5.31 12.43 5.77
N THR A 122 5.25 12.54 4.44
CA THR A 122 5.26 13.80 3.66
C THR A 122 6.47 14.72 3.89
N LEU A 123 7.48 14.28 4.65
CA LEU A 123 8.73 15.03 4.86
C LEU A 123 9.43 15.37 3.54
N SER A 124 9.30 14.51 2.53
CA SER A 124 9.84 14.77 1.19
C SER A 124 9.30 16.07 0.60
N ASN A 125 8.06 16.46 0.88
CA ASN A 125 7.49 17.69 0.34
C ASN A 125 8.17 18.91 0.94
N SER A 126 8.37 18.92 2.26
CA SER A 126 9.08 20.00 2.96
C SER A 126 10.53 20.09 2.51
N LEU A 127 11.22 18.95 2.38
CA LEU A 127 12.61 18.91 1.93
C LEU A 127 12.78 19.44 0.51
N ARG A 128 11.88 19.06 -0.41
CA ARG A 128 11.90 19.55 -1.80
C ARG A 128 11.72 21.06 -1.88
N MET A 129 10.80 21.61 -1.08
CA MET A 129 10.62 23.05 -0.97
C MET A 129 11.85 23.75 -0.39
N LEU A 130 12.45 23.17 0.66
CA LEU A 130 13.67 23.69 1.27
C LEU A 130 14.83 23.71 0.27
N TYR A 131 15.08 22.62 -0.45
CA TYR A 131 16.14 22.56 -1.46
C TYR A 131 15.91 23.53 -2.62
N SER A 132 14.66 23.67 -3.06
CA SER A 132 14.32 24.60 -4.14
C SER A 132 14.44 26.08 -3.74
N ARG A 133 14.17 26.42 -2.48
CA ARG A 133 14.08 27.83 -2.04
C ARG A 133 15.29 28.31 -1.24
N ALA A 134 16.00 27.41 -0.60
CA ALA A 134 17.11 27.72 0.30
C ALA A 134 18.37 26.89 0.02
N GLY A 135 18.40 26.12 -1.08
CA GLY A 135 19.59 25.40 -1.51
C GLY A 135 20.62 26.33 -2.16
N ASP A 136 21.90 26.02 -1.94
CA ASP A 136 22.99 26.66 -2.67
C ASP A 136 23.16 25.99 -4.04
N TYR A 137 23.12 26.80 -5.11
CA TYR A 137 23.22 26.32 -6.49
C TYR A 137 24.64 26.51 -7.03
N PRO A 138 25.18 25.54 -7.80
CA PRO A 138 26.43 25.73 -8.51
C PRO A 138 26.38 26.95 -9.45
N PRO A 139 27.52 27.64 -9.68
CA PRO A 139 27.58 28.74 -10.63
C PRO A 139 27.09 28.32 -12.02
N GLY A 140 26.18 29.10 -12.60
CA GLY A 140 25.61 28.82 -13.93
C GLY A 140 24.43 27.84 -13.96
N GLN A 141 24.04 27.26 -12.82
CA GLN A 141 22.85 26.43 -12.71
C GLN A 141 21.60 27.31 -12.58
N GLU A 142 20.60 27.08 -13.42
CA GLU A 142 19.28 27.71 -13.28
C GLU A 142 18.52 27.17 -12.05
N LEU A 143 17.59 27.97 -11.54
CA LEU A 143 16.76 27.63 -10.39
C LEU A 143 16.01 26.31 -10.63
N LEU A 144 16.24 25.35 -9.75
CA LEU A 144 15.48 24.10 -9.74
C LEU A 144 14.26 24.23 -8.83
N TYR A 145 13.09 23.93 -9.37
CA TYR A 145 11.84 23.90 -8.62
C TYR A 145 11.74 22.63 -7.76
N ALA A 146 10.75 22.57 -6.85
CA ALA A 146 10.59 21.46 -5.92
C ALA A 146 10.46 20.11 -6.64
N GLU A 147 9.91 20.09 -7.84
CA GLU A 147 9.76 18.98 -8.78
C GLU A 147 11.09 18.34 -9.16
N SER A 148 12.16 19.12 -9.32
CA SER A 148 13.49 18.60 -9.61
C SER A 148 14.10 17.81 -8.44
N PHE A 149 13.57 17.96 -7.23
CA PHE A 149 14.05 17.26 -6.03
C PHE A 149 13.18 16.05 -5.66
N SER A 150 12.32 15.58 -6.56
CA SER A 150 11.49 14.39 -6.33
C SER A 150 11.91 13.22 -7.21
N PRO A 151 12.05 12.01 -6.64
CA PRO A 151 12.27 10.81 -7.43
C PRO A 151 10.98 10.32 -8.13
N ASN A 152 9.82 10.93 -7.86
CA ASN A 152 8.53 10.55 -8.42
C ASN A 152 8.06 11.46 -9.56
N THR A 153 8.88 12.43 -9.95
CA THR A 153 8.60 13.40 -11.03
C THR A 153 9.60 13.19 -12.17
N PRO A 154 9.18 13.32 -13.43
CA PRO A 154 10.09 13.16 -14.57
C PRO A 154 11.32 14.08 -14.49
N GLU A 155 11.17 15.29 -13.95
CA GLU A 155 12.23 16.29 -13.86
C GLU A 155 13.29 15.96 -12.81
N GLY A 156 12.91 15.23 -11.74
CA GLY A 156 13.81 14.88 -10.64
C GLY A 156 14.26 13.42 -10.62
N ALA A 157 13.57 12.55 -11.35
CA ALA A 157 13.89 11.13 -11.42
C ALA A 157 15.16 10.89 -12.25
N CYS A 158 16.08 10.08 -11.72
CA CYS A 158 17.21 9.58 -12.50
C CYS A 158 16.69 8.80 -13.73
N PRO A 159 17.17 9.10 -14.95
CA PRO A 159 16.65 8.47 -16.17
C PRO A 159 16.94 6.96 -16.24
N GLN A 160 18.01 6.49 -15.58
CA GLN A 160 18.40 5.08 -15.60
C GLN A 160 17.50 4.20 -14.72
N CYS A 161 17.19 4.65 -13.49
CA CYS A 161 16.37 3.86 -12.55
C CYS A 161 14.93 4.39 -12.42
N SER A 162 14.57 5.43 -13.18
CA SER A 162 13.28 6.11 -13.13
C SER A 162 12.83 6.45 -11.69
N GLY A 163 13.79 6.90 -10.88
CA GLY A 163 13.58 7.30 -9.49
C GLY A 163 13.47 6.16 -8.45
N LEU A 164 13.62 4.90 -8.85
CA LEU A 164 13.59 3.76 -7.92
C LEU A 164 14.84 3.65 -7.05
N GLY A 165 15.95 4.27 -7.48
CA GLY A 165 17.26 4.16 -6.82
C GLY A 165 17.96 2.81 -7.03
N ARG A 166 17.35 1.89 -7.80
CA ARG A 166 17.90 0.59 -8.20
C ARG A 166 17.44 0.27 -9.61
N VAL A 167 18.28 -0.40 -10.39
CA VAL A 167 17.93 -0.99 -11.68
C VAL A 167 17.69 -2.47 -11.43
N TYR A 168 16.59 -2.99 -11.96
CA TYR A 168 16.32 -4.43 -11.99
C TYR A 168 16.68 -4.92 -13.38
N GLU A 169 17.77 -5.67 -13.47
CA GLU A 169 18.18 -6.32 -14.70
C GLU A 169 17.68 -7.77 -14.70
N VAL A 170 17.16 -8.18 -15.85
CA VAL A 170 16.73 -9.55 -16.07
C VAL A 170 17.88 -10.29 -16.75
N THR A 171 18.37 -11.35 -16.13
CA THR A 171 19.48 -12.17 -16.64
C THR A 171 18.96 -13.55 -17.05
N GLU A 172 19.70 -14.25 -17.91
CA GLU A 172 19.38 -15.63 -18.31
C GLU A 172 19.22 -16.53 -17.07
N GLN A 173 20.17 -16.48 -16.12
CA GLN A 173 20.12 -17.26 -14.89
C GLN A 173 18.88 -16.95 -14.02
N SER A 174 18.42 -15.69 -14.00
CA SER A 174 17.21 -15.32 -13.26
C SER A 174 15.93 -15.81 -13.92
N MET A 175 15.92 -15.96 -15.25
CA MET A 175 14.76 -16.41 -16.01
C MET A 175 14.71 -17.93 -16.21
N VAL A 176 15.87 -18.57 -16.26
CA VAL A 176 16.09 -20.00 -16.43
C VAL A 176 16.97 -20.49 -15.27
N PRO A 177 16.39 -20.75 -14.09
CA PRO A 177 17.15 -21.15 -12.91
C PRO A 177 17.76 -22.56 -13.03
N ASP A 178 17.13 -23.43 -13.82
CA ASP A 178 17.59 -24.79 -14.13
C ASP A 178 17.71 -24.95 -15.65
N ASP A 179 18.94 -24.84 -16.15
CA ASP A 179 19.28 -24.92 -17.57
C ASP A 179 19.41 -26.35 -18.11
N SER A 180 19.21 -27.36 -17.24
CA SER A 180 19.22 -28.77 -17.62
C SER A 180 17.89 -29.24 -18.20
N LEU A 181 16.82 -28.49 -17.94
CA LEU A 181 15.48 -28.76 -18.43
C LEU A 181 15.34 -28.32 -19.89
N THR A 182 14.40 -28.96 -20.59
CA THR A 182 13.94 -28.53 -21.91
C THR A 182 12.93 -27.38 -21.80
N ILE A 183 12.68 -26.66 -22.90
CA ILE A 183 11.63 -25.63 -22.94
C ILE A 183 10.26 -26.28 -22.65
N ARG A 184 10.02 -27.51 -23.17
CA ARG A 184 8.78 -28.27 -22.91
C ARG A 184 8.58 -28.60 -21.43
N GLU A 185 9.67 -28.87 -20.70
CA GLU A 185 9.67 -29.09 -19.25
C GLU A 185 9.67 -27.80 -18.42
N ARG A 186 9.51 -26.64 -19.07
CA ARG A 186 9.44 -25.31 -18.45
C ARG A 186 10.78 -24.82 -17.88
N ALA A 187 11.88 -25.00 -18.62
CA ALA A 187 13.15 -24.35 -18.29
C ALA A 187 13.01 -22.83 -18.08
N VAL A 188 12.23 -22.15 -18.94
CA VAL A 188 11.97 -20.70 -18.83
C VAL A 188 10.94 -20.40 -17.74
N ALA A 189 11.39 -20.42 -16.49
CA ALA A 189 10.57 -20.19 -15.31
C ALA A 189 9.93 -18.78 -15.24
N ALA A 190 10.50 -17.80 -15.96
CA ALA A 190 9.94 -16.46 -16.07
C ALA A 190 8.65 -16.37 -16.90
N TRP A 191 8.32 -17.39 -17.69
CA TRP A 191 7.09 -17.39 -18.50
C TRP A 191 5.83 -17.58 -17.66
N PRO A 192 4.68 -17.03 -18.10
CA PRO A 192 3.42 -17.18 -17.39
C PRO A 192 3.00 -18.66 -17.24
N PRO A 193 2.37 -19.04 -16.12
CA PRO A 193 1.92 -20.40 -15.92
C PRO A 193 0.73 -20.77 -16.83
N ALA A 194 0.38 -22.06 -16.80
CA ALA A 194 -0.78 -22.62 -17.50
C ALA A 194 -0.76 -22.38 -19.02
N TRP A 195 -1.90 -22.00 -19.61
CA TRP A 195 -2.10 -21.94 -21.05
C TRP A 195 -1.16 -20.94 -21.75
N HIS A 196 -0.84 -19.81 -21.13
CA HIS A 196 0.01 -18.78 -21.76
C HIS A 196 1.44 -19.29 -21.98
N GLY A 197 2.05 -19.98 -21.01
CA GLY A 197 3.36 -20.58 -21.18
C GLY A 197 3.37 -21.71 -22.22
N GLN A 198 2.29 -22.50 -22.29
CA GLN A 198 2.12 -23.51 -23.36
C GLN A 198 2.03 -22.86 -24.74
N ASN A 199 1.30 -21.74 -24.85
CA ASN A 199 1.17 -21.02 -26.10
C ASN A 199 2.50 -20.46 -26.60
N LEU A 200 3.32 -19.89 -25.73
CA LEU A 200 4.67 -19.41 -26.08
C LEU A 200 5.56 -20.55 -26.59
N ARG A 201 5.52 -21.71 -25.94
CA ARG A 201 6.23 -22.92 -26.43
C ARG A 201 5.74 -23.33 -27.81
N ASP A 202 4.43 -23.40 -28.03
CA ASP A 202 3.88 -23.88 -29.31
C ASP A 202 4.18 -22.90 -30.46
N ILE A 203 4.28 -21.59 -30.16
CA ILE A 203 4.78 -20.58 -31.11
C ILE A 203 6.23 -20.88 -31.51
N LEU A 204 7.10 -21.20 -30.55
CA LEU A 204 8.49 -21.57 -30.85
C LEU A 204 8.58 -22.80 -31.75
N VAL A 205 7.74 -23.82 -31.51
CA VAL A 205 7.66 -25.01 -32.37
C VAL A 205 7.26 -24.63 -33.80
N THR A 206 6.22 -23.80 -33.99
CA THR A 206 5.83 -23.32 -35.34
C THR A 206 6.97 -22.55 -36.02
N MET A 207 7.74 -21.76 -35.25
CA MET A 207 8.87 -21.00 -35.76
C MET A 207 10.11 -21.87 -36.05
N GLY A 208 10.05 -23.17 -35.75
CA GLY A 208 11.12 -24.13 -36.04
C GLY A 208 12.21 -24.19 -34.97
N TYR A 209 11.97 -23.66 -33.77
CA TYR A 209 12.90 -23.83 -32.64
C TYR A 209 12.74 -25.21 -32.01
N ASP A 210 13.85 -25.79 -31.58
CA ASP A 210 13.87 -27.02 -30.81
C ASP A 210 13.50 -26.73 -29.34
N VAL A 211 12.42 -27.36 -28.87
CA VAL A 211 11.90 -27.21 -27.50
C VAL A 211 12.17 -28.41 -26.61
N ASP A 212 12.79 -29.46 -27.16
CA ASP A 212 12.99 -30.78 -26.55
C ASP A 212 14.49 -31.08 -26.26
N THR A 213 15.39 -30.17 -26.61
CA THR A 213 16.80 -30.16 -26.20
C THR A 213 16.97 -29.38 -24.88
N PRO A 214 17.83 -29.85 -23.94
CA PRO A 214 18.16 -29.10 -22.72
C PRO A 214 18.57 -27.67 -23.02
N TRP A 215 18.07 -26.70 -22.25
CA TRP A 215 18.28 -25.27 -22.51
C TRP A 215 19.76 -24.90 -22.73
N ARG A 216 20.65 -25.40 -21.88
CA ARG A 216 22.10 -25.14 -21.97
C ARG A 216 22.74 -25.62 -23.28
N GLU A 217 22.12 -26.55 -23.99
CA GLU A 217 22.60 -27.13 -25.24
C GLU A 217 22.07 -26.41 -26.49
N LEU A 218 21.05 -25.56 -26.34
CA LEU A 218 20.53 -24.73 -27.43
C LEU A 218 21.58 -23.71 -27.92
N PRO A 219 21.58 -23.36 -29.22
CA PRO A 219 22.44 -22.29 -29.73
C PRO A 219 22.21 -20.98 -28.97
N LYS A 220 23.30 -20.29 -28.60
CA LYS A 220 23.23 -19.04 -27.84
C LYS A 220 22.35 -17.99 -28.53
N LYS A 221 22.41 -17.89 -29.87
CA LYS A 221 21.57 -16.97 -30.65
C LYS A 221 20.07 -17.20 -30.40
N ASP A 222 19.65 -18.46 -30.31
CA ASP A 222 18.25 -18.82 -30.13
C ASP A 222 17.82 -18.53 -28.70
N ARG A 223 18.66 -18.86 -27.72
CA ARG A 223 18.46 -18.49 -26.31
C ARG A 223 18.31 -16.97 -26.12
N ASP A 224 19.23 -16.21 -26.72
CA ASP A 224 19.23 -14.74 -26.63
C ASP A 224 17.96 -14.17 -27.27
N TRP A 225 17.53 -14.69 -28.42
CA TRP A 225 16.30 -14.25 -29.08
C TRP A 225 15.06 -14.61 -28.24
N ILE A 226 14.95 -15.84 -27.71
CA ILE A 226 13.81 -16.28 -26.90
C ILE A 226 13.65 -15.43 -25.62
N LEU A 227 14.76 -15.01 -25.01
CA LEU A 227 14.74 -14.32 -23.72
C LEU A 227 14.71 -12.78 -23.81
N PHE A 228 15.32 -12.19 -24.83
CA PHE A 228 15.61 -10.75 -24.84
C PHE A 228 15.15 -10.01 -26.10
N THR A 229 14.48 -10.67 -27.04
CA THR A 229 13.97 -10.00 -28.24
C THR A 229 12.81 -9.04 -27.90
N ASP A 230 12.75 -7.92 -28.62
CA ASP A 230 11.58 -7.03 -28.66
C ASP A 230 10.60 -7.41 -29.80
N GLU A 231 10.91 -8.46 -30.57
CA GLU A 231 10.08 -8.91 -31.69
C GLU A 231 8.80 -9.60 -31.22
N THR A 232 7.68 -9.31 -31.89
CA THR A 232 6.37 -9.93 -31.62
C THR A 232 5.79 -10.57 -32.89
N PRO A 233 6.33 -11.71 -33.35
CA PRO A 233 5.87 -12.37 -34.55
C PRO A 233 4.47 -12.97 -34.38
N THR A 234 3.67 -12.91 -35.44
CA THR A 234 2.34 -13.53 -35.49
C THR A 234 2.41 -14.79 -36.34
N VAL A 235 2.22 -15.96 -35.73
CA VAL A 235 2.31 -17.27 -36.39
C VAL A 235 1.09 -18.13 -36.10
N PRO A 236 0.70 -19.05 -37.01
CA PRO A 236 -0.34 -20.02 -36.73
C PRO A 236 0.14 -21.04 -35.68
N VAL A 237 -0.67 -21.29 -34.65
CA VAL A 237 -0.33 -22.27 -33.59
C VAL A 237 -1.22 -23.49 -33.73
N TYR A 238 -0.61 -24.66 -33.80
CA TYR A 238 -1.31 -25.94 -33.87
C TYR A 238 -1.07 -26.69 -32.56
N ALA A 239 -2.03 -26.64 -31.64
CA ALA A 239 -1.90 -27.25 -30.31
C ALA A 239 -1.82 -28.79 -30.41
N GLY A 240 -0.85 -29.40 -29.71
CA GLY A 240 -0.75 -30.86 -29.56
C GLY A 240 0.37 -31.56 -30.35
N LEU A 241 1.38 -30.82 -30.81
CA LEU A 241 2.61 -31.35 -31.43
C LEU A 241 3.78 -31.52 -30.43
#